data_AF-A0A7R9L0Q9-F1
#
_entry.id   AF-A0A7R9L0Q9-F1
#
_cell.length_a   1.000
_cell.length_b   1.000
_cell.length_c   1.000
_cell.angle_alpha   90.00
_cell.angle_beta   90.00
_cell.angle_gamma   90.00
#
_symmetry.space_group_name_H-M   'P 1'
#
loop_
_entity.id
_entity.type
_entity.pdbx_description
1 polymer ?
#
loop_
_entity_poly.entity_id
_entity_poly.type
_entity_poly.pdbx_seq_one_letter_code
_entity_poly.pdbx_strand_id
1 'polypeptide(L)'
;KSTGIVTTTRVTHATPAALYSHSASRYWESDDKMPQNAALCKDIARQLIENRPGKDLNVIFGGGRRHFLNATERDPQRPNDFGRRADGRNLIDEWLKDKKDRGLEAQYVKNKAELERLNTSHIDYLLGLFSGNHMAHELDREDGPTGEPSLAEMTTKAIEVLRHNPNGYFLMVESGRIDHAHHMNNAKRALVDTLALDEAVSAAVKMTHESNTLLVVTADHSHVFTFGGFAKRGNHILGTDSKFSDVDSLPYTTLLYANGPGYTSKRINIANIDTSKCLFIL
;
A
#
# COMPACT_ATOMS: atom_id res chain seq x y z
N LYS A 1 19.50 -13.93 -7.35
CA LYS A 1 18.02 -13.96 -7.19
C LYS A 1 17.51 -12.56 -7.48
N SER A 2 16.30 -12.44 -8.02
CA SER A 2 15.64 -11.14 -8.20
C SER A 2 14.87 -10.75 -6.94
N THR A 3 14.56 -9.47 -6.79
CA THR A 3 13.86 -8.96 -5.59
C THR A 3 12.81 -7.93 -5.98
N GLY A 4 11.68 -7.92 -5.30
CA GLY A 4 10.63 -6.92 -5.54
C GLY A 4 9.78 -6.60 -4.33
N ILE A 5 9.16 -5.42 -4.39
CA ILE A 5 8.21 -4.91 -3.40
C ILE A 5 6.93 -4.45 -4.10
N VAL A 6 5.79 -4.81 -3.52
CA VAL A 6 4.46 -4.39 -3.95
C VAL A 6 3.70 -3.95 -2.71
N THR A 7 3.11 -2.75 -2.74
CA THR A 7 2.33 -2.24 -1.60
C THR A 7 1.21 -1.32 -2.05
N THR A 8 0.11 -1.27 -1.32
CA THR A 8 -0.90 -0.20 -1.45
C THR A 8 -0.53 1.07 -0.68
N THR A 9 0.59 1.08 0.05
CA THR A 9 1.09 2.28 0.73
C THR A 9 2.03 3.07 -0.17
N ARG A 10 2.79 4.00 0.42
CA ARG A 10 3.89 4.64 -0.30
C ARG A 10 5.04 3.65 -0.31
N VAL A 11 5.79 3.52 -1.41
CA VAL A 11 6.95 2.60 -1.44
C VAL A 11 8.04 2.99 -0.42
N THR A 12 7.97 4.22 0.12
CA THR A 12 8.79 4.78 1.20
C THR A 12 8.18 4.60 2.60
N HIS A 13 6.99 4.01 2.72
CA HIS A 13 6.37 3.70 4.00
C HIS A 13 7.18 2.63 4.78
N ALA A 14 6.93 2.49 6.08
CA ALA A 14 7.79 1.70 6.96
C ALA A 14 7.94 0.23 6.53
N THR A 15 6.84 -0.45 6.20
CA THR A 15 6.85 -1.87 5.80
C THR A 15 7.71 -2.15 4.56
N PRO A 16 7.53 -1.45 3.42
CA PRO A 16 8.43 -1.63 2.27
C PRO A 16 9.83 -1.11 2.56
N ALA A 17 9.97 0.01 3.27
CA ALA A 17 11.26 0.62 3.58
C ALA A 17 12.15 -0.27 4.46
N ALA A 18 11.57 -1.14 5.30
CA ALA A 18 12.32 -2.08 6.12
C ALA A 18 13.17 -3.07 5.30
N LEU A 19 12.83 -3.28 4.02
CA LEU A 19 13.57 -4.19 3.13
C LEU A 19 14.81 -3.56 2.50
N TYR A 20 14.93 -2.23 2.51
CA TYR A 20 16.00 -1.56 1.75
C TYR A 20 16.63 -0.34 2.43
N SER A 21 16.05 0.20 3.49
CA SER A 21 16.50 1.44 4.11
C SER A 21 16.98 1.24 5.54
N HIS A 22 17.85 2.14 5.97
CA HIS A 22 18.30 2.32 7.34
C HIS A 22 18.06 3.77 7.72
N SER A 23 17.03 4.02 8.53
CA SER A 23 16.66 5.37 8.95
C SER A 23 16.39 5.41 10.44
N ALA A 24 16.84 6.47 11.11
CA ALA A 24 16.52 6.72 12.52
C ALA A 24 15.03 7.09 12.72
N SER A 25 14.33 7.49 11.65
CA SER A 25 12.91 7.80 11.68
C SER A 25 12.22 7.33 10.41
N ARG A 26 11.11 6.60 10.57
CA ARG A 26 10.24 6.19 9.46
C ARG A 26 9.61 7.37 8.70
N TYR A 27 9.62 8.56 9.28
CA TYR A 27 9.04 9.76 8.67
C TYR A 27 9.97 10.47 7.69
N TRP A 28 11.24 10.08 7.60
CA TRP A 28 12.21 10.65 6.66
C TRP A 28 12.01 10.07 5.25
N GLU A 29 10.78 10.09 4.75
CA GLU A 29 10.41 9.54 3.44
C GLU A 29 11.02 10.36 2.28
N SER A 30 11.13 11.67 2.46
CA SER A 30 11.86 12.61 1.60
C SER A 30 12.55 13.68 2.46
N ASP A 31 13.42 14.46 1.82
CA ASP A 31 14.26 15.50 2.43
C ASP A 31 13.46 16.60 3.16
N ASP A 32 12.22 16.90 2.75
CA ASP A 32 11.33 17.87 3.43
C ASP A 32 10.96 17.49 4.88
N LYS A 33 11.15 16.22 5.25
CA LYS A 33 10.88 15.70 6.61
C LYS A 33 12.14 15.47 7.43
N MET A 34 13.30 15.71 6.85
CA MET A 34 14.56 15.51 7.55
C MET A 34 14.92 16.75 8.39
N PRO A 35 15.32 16.58 9.66
CA PRO A 35 15.78 17.70 10.47
C PRO A 35 17.15 18.17 9.96
N GLN A 36 17.47 19.45 10.18
CA GLN A 36 18.71 20.07 9.68
C GLN A 36 19.99 19.35 10.15
N ASN A 37 19.99 18.80 11.36
CA ASN A 37 21.12 18.03 11.90
C ASN A 37 21.30 16.64 11.26
N ALA A 38 20.37 16.20 10.41
CA ALA A 38 20.45 14.97 9.64
C ALA A 38 20.83 15.22 8.16
N ALA A 39 21.37 16.40 7.80
CA ALA A 39 21.69 16.76 6.42
C ALA A 39 22.69 15.81 5.72
N LEU A 40 23.50 15.06 6.47
CA LEU A 40 24.41 14.04 5.93
C LEU A 40 23.72 12.68 5.68
N CYS A 41 22.52 12.47 6.21
CA CYS A 41 21.76 11.26 6.01
C CYS A 41 20.99 11.31 4.68
N LYS A 42 20.69 10.14 4.11
CA LYS A 42 19.79 10.02 2.96
C LYS A 42 18.36 9.76 3.45
N ASP A 43 17.38 10.47 2.90
CA ASP A 43 15.97 10.11 3.04
C ASP A 43 15.68 8.74 2.43
N ILE A 44 14.57 8.13 2.82
CA ILE A 44 14.19 6.76 2.42
C ILE A 44 14.04 6.67 0.90
N ALA A 45 13.47 7.67 0.21
CA ALA A 45 13.36 7.65 -1.26
C ALA A 45 14.74 7.62 -1.93
N ARG A 46 15.70 8.40 -1.43
CA ARG A 46 17.10 8.33 -1.89
C ARG A 46 17.73 6.97 -1.59
N GLN A 47 17.50 6.40 -0.42
CA GLN A 47 18.04 5.07 -0.10
C GLN A 47 17.48 4.00 -1.04
N LEU A 48 16.22 4.11 -1.47
CA LEU A 48 15.61 3.21 -2.44
C LEU A 48 16.33 3.22 -3.78
N ILE A 49 16.74 4.38 -4.30
CA ILE A 49 17.31 4.47 -5.66
C ILE A 49 18.84 4.51 -5.70
N GLU A 50 19.50 4.90 -4.59
CA GLU A 50 20.96 5.07 -4.54
C GLU A 50 21.71 3.96 -3.79
N ASN A 51 21.08 3.32 -2.79
CA ASN A 51 21.76 2.36 -1.91
C ASN A 51 21.36 0.92 -2.23
N ARG A 52 22.21 -0.04 -1.84
CA ARG A 52 21.81 -1.45 -1.79
C ARG A 52 21.05 -1.75 -0.49
N PRO A 53 20.03 -2.64 -0.53
CA PRO A 53 19.57 -3.39 -1.70
C PRO A 53 18.65 -2.60 -2.65
N GLY A 54 18.12 -1.44 -2.23
CA GLY A 54 17.09 -0.68 -2.96
C GLY A 54 17.33 -0.50 -4.45
N LYS A 55 18.52 0.00 -4.84
CA LYS A 55 18.85 0.34 -6.22
C LYS A 55 18.84 -0.86 -7.18
N ASP A 56 18.94 -2.06 -6.61
CA ASP A 56 18.98 -3.35 -7.32
C ASP A 56 17.65 -4.14 -7.16
N LEU A 57 16.59 -3.55 -6.58
CA LEU A 57 15.23 -4.13 -6.61
C LEU A 57 14.72 -4.11 -8.05
N ASN A 58 14.31 -5.28 -8.56
CA ASN A 58 13.81 -5.45 -9.93
C ASN A 58 12.38 -4.92 -10.10
N VAL A 59 11.54 -5.01 -9.08
CA VAL A 59 10.15 -4.53 -9.14
C VAL A 59 9.84 -3.69 -7.92
N ILE A 60 9.32 -2.49 -8.12
CA ILE A 60 8.88 -1.58 -7.06
C ILE A 60 7.49 -1.05 -7.43
N PHE A 61 6.46 -1.48 -6.71
CA PHE A 61 5.08 -1.04 -6.94
C PHE A 61 4.43 -0.46 -5.69
N GLY A 62 3.76 0.68 -5.87
CA GLY A 62 2.85 1.26 -4.89
C GLY A 62 2.55 2.73 -5.17
N GLY A 63 2.31 3.49 -4.12
CA GLY A 63 2.16 4.94 -4.19
C GLY A 63 3.44 5.69 -3.79
N GLY A 64 3.29 6.99 -3.51
CA GLY A 64 4.31 7.85 -2.92
C GLY A 64 5.10 8.68 -3.92
N ARG A 65 4.60 8.86 -5.14
CA ARG A 65 5.29 9.60 -6.21
C ARG A 65 5.80 10.97 -5.78
N ARG A 66 5.07 11.66 -4.90
CA ARG A 66 5.47 12.99 -4.38
C ARG A 66 6.85 13.00 -3.71
N HIS A 67 7.32 11.88 -3.15
CA HIS A 67 8.62 11.80 -2.47
C HIS A 67 9.80 11.69 -3.46
N PHE A 68 9.50 11.46 -4.73
CA PHE A 68 10.46 11.32 -5.82
C PHE A 68 10.51 12.56 -6.73
N LEU A 69 9.47 13.41 -6.69
CA LEU A 69 9.37 14.61 -7.51
C LEU A 69 9.81 15.86 -6.73
N ASN A 70 10.40 16.81 -7.46
CA ASN A 70 10.70 18.16 -6.96
C ASN A 70 9.40 18.87 -6.50
N ALA A 71 9.47 19.64 -5.43
CA ALA A 71 8.37 20.46 -4.92
C ALA A 71 7.76 21.42 -5.97
N THR A 72 8.51 21.80 -7.01
CA THR A 72 7.99 22.63 -8.10
C THR A 72 7.38 21.84 -9.26
N GLU A 73 7.51 20.52 -9.25
CA GLU A 73 7.00 19.63 -10.31
C GLU A 73 5.59 19.13 -9.97
N ARG A 74 4.69 19.16 -10.97
CA ARG A 74 3.30 18.69 -10.83
C ARG A 74 3.24 17.18 -10.93
N ASP A 75 2.32 16.57 -10.16
CA ASP A 75 2.04 15.16 -10.33
C ASP A 75 1.38 14.90 -11.71
N PRO A 76 1.86 13.92 -12.49
CA PRO A 76 1.39 13.69 -13.86
C PRO A 76 0.00 13.02 -13.95
N GLN A 77 -0.56 12.53 -12.85
CA GLN A 77 -1.93 11.98 -12.78
C GLN A 77 -2.90 12.96 -12.09
N ARG A 78 -2.40 13.78 -11.15
CA ARG A 78 -3.18 14.75 -10.38
C ARG A 78 -2.53 16.15 -10.51
N PRO A 79 -2.83 16.94 -11.57
CA PRO A 79 -2.10 18.19 -11.85
C PRO A 79 -2.17 19.27 -10.76
N ASN A 80 -3.08 19.16 -9.80
CA ASN A 80 -3.20 20.06 -8.65
C ASN A 80 -2.25 19.67 -7.50
N ASP A 81 -1.68 18.48 -7.55
CA ASP A 81 -0.71 17.98 -6.59
C ASP A 81 0.72 18.23 -7.11
N PHE A 82 1.66 18.34 -6.18
CA PHE A 82 3.08 18.60 -6.46
C PHE A 82 3.97 17.58 -5.75
N GLY A 83 5.22 17.50 -6.18
CA GLY A 83 6.27 16.83 -5.44
C GLY A 83 6.52 17.43 -4.07
N ARG A 84 7.45 16.82 -3.32
CA ARG A 84 7.84 17.27 -1.98
C ARG A 84 9.32 17.53 -1.82
N ARG A 85 10.15 17.09 -2.77
CA ARG A 85 11.60 17.24 -2.62
C ARG A 85 12.01 18.70 -2.69
N ALA A 86 12.73 19.17 -1.68
CA ALA A 86 13.26 20.53 -1.59
C ALA A 86 14.67 20.65 -2.19
N ASP A 87 15.34 19.53 -2.44
CA ASP A 87 16.67 19.44 -3.07
C ASP A 87 16.67 19.58 -4.59
N GLY A 88 15.51 19.82 -5.21
CA GLY A 88 15.37 20.09 -6.64
C GLY A 88 15.44 18.85 -7.53
N ARG A 89 15.51 17.64 -6.97
CA ARG A 89 15.75 16.40 -7.71
C ARG A 89 14.47 15.71 -8.16
N ASN A 90 14.57 15.01 -9.29
CA ASN A 90 13.60 14.02 -9.73
C ASN A 90 14.23 12.63 -9.68
N LEU A 91 13.88 11.88 -8.64
CA LEU A 91 14.47 10.57 -8.38
C LEU A 91 13.97 9.48 -9.33
N ILE A 92 12.86 9.70 -10.04
CA ILE A 92 12.36 8.76 -11.06
C ILE A 92 13.29 8.81 -12.27
N ASP A 93 13.61 10.02 -12.74
CA ASP A 93 14.54 10.23 -13.85
C ASP A 93 15.94 9.73 -13.50
N GLU A 94 16.41 9.98 -12.28
CA GLU A 94 17.69 9.46 -11.81
C GLU A 94 17.73 7.93 -11.73
N TRP A 95 16.64 7.28 -11.31
CA TRP A 95 16.53 5.83 -11.31
C TRP A 95 16.56 5.26 -12.73
N LEU A 96 15.80 5.84 -13.67
CA LEU A 96 15.82 5.44 -15.08
C LEU A 96 17.21 5.62 -15.69
N LYS A 97 17.89 6.74 -15.37
CA LYS A 97 19.25 7.01 -15.82
C LYS A 97 20.24 5.98 -15.29
N ASP A 98 20.21 5.61 -14.00
CA ASP A 98 21.08 4.57 -13.44
C ASP A 98 20.92 3.23 -14.19
N LYS A 99 19.67 2.81 -14.48
CA LYS A 99 19.43 1.56 -15.20
C LYS A 99 19.93 1.61 -16.64
N LYS A 100 19.68 2.73 -17.34
CA LYS A 100 20.20 2.97 -18.68
C LYS A 100 21.74 2.96 -18.73
N ASP A 101 22.40 3.64 -17.79
CA ASP A 101 23.87 3.72 -17.72
C ASP A 101 24.51 2.34 -17.47
N ARG A 102 23.75 1.42 -16.86
CA ARG A 102 24.14 0.01 -16.64
C ARG A 102 23.77 -0.92 -17.80
N GLY A 103 23.13 -0.42 -18.85
CA GLY A 103 22.67 -1.22 -20.00
C GLY A 103 21.51 -2.17 -19.66
N LEU A 104 20.66 -1.80 -18.69
CA LEU A 104 19.52 -2.59 -18.23
C LEU A 104 18.22 -2.01 -18.78
N GLU A 105 17.28 -2.88 -19.16
CA GLU A 105 15.97 -2.45 -19.66
C GLU A 105 15.05 -2.09 -18.48
N ALA A 106 14.72 -0.81 -18.37
CA ALA A 106 13.92 -0.29 -17.27
C ALA A 106 12.70 0.50 -17.76
N GLN A 107 11.57 0.28 -17.09
CA GLN A 107 10.31 0.95 -17.41
C GLN A 107 9.73 1.62 -16.16
N TYR A 108 9.10 2.78 -16.36
CA TYR A 108 8.35 3.49 -15.34
C TYR A 108 6.89 3.63 -15.77
N VAL A 109 5.97 3.26 -14.87
CA VAL A 109 4.51 3.36 -15.10
C VAL A 109 3.80 4.08 -13.96
N LYS A 110 2.73 4.80 -14.31
CA LYS A 110 2.03 5.69 -13.37
C LYS A 110 0.53 5.46 -13.23
N ASN A 111 -0.06 4.53 -13.99
CA ASN A 111 -1.48 4.17 -13.90
C ASN A 111 -1.71 2.71 -14.32
N LYS A 112 -2.95 2.25 -14.11
CA LYS A 112 -3.40 0.90 -14.45
C LYS A 112 -3.17 0.54 -15.92
N ALA A 113 -3.59 1.40 -16.87
CA ALA A 113 -3.49 1.07 -18.29
C ALA A 113 -2.04 0.94 -18.78
N GLU A 114 -1.13 1.76 -18.26
CA GLU A 114 0.31 1.63 -18.53
C GLU A 114 0.83 0.28 -18.00
N LEU A 115 0.48 -0.10 -16.76
CA LEU A 115 0.90 -1.39 -16.18
C LEU A 115 0.37 -2.59 -16.97
N GLU A 116 -0.91 -2.57 -17.36
CA GLU A 116 -1.56 -3.67 -18.08
C GLU A 116 -0.95 -3.89 -19.48
N ARG A 117 -0.60 -2.81 -20.18
CA ARG A 117 -0.08 -2.87 -21.55
C ARG A 117 1.39 -3.27 -21.65
N LEU A 118 2.11 -3.29 -20.52
CA LEU A 118 3.53 -3.67 -20.53
C LEU A 118 3.71 -5.14 -20.91
N ASN A 119 4.55 -5.36 -21.92
CA ASN A 119 5.16 -6.66 -22.16
C ASN A 119 6.36 -6.84 -21.24
N THR A 120 6.26 -7.76 -20.29
CA THR A 120 7.26 -8.01 -19.25
C THR A 120 8.46 -8.84 -19.71
N SER A 121 8.38 -9.49 -20.89
CA SER A 121 9.35 -10.49 -21.35
C SER A 121 10.80 -10.01 -21.44
N HIS A 122 11.03 -8.70 -21.53
CA HIS A 122 12.35 -8.09 -21.71
C HIS A 122 12.65 -6.99 -20.68
N ILE A 123 11.84 -6.87 -19.62
CA ILE A 123 12.03 -5.83 -18.61
C ILE A 123 12.91 -6.37 -17.47
N ASP A 124 14.06 -5.74 -17.24
CA ASP A 124 14.94 -6.08 -16.12
C ASP A 124 14.49 -5.40 -14.81
N TYR A 125 13.99 -4.16 -14.94
CA TYR A 125 13.60 -3.29 -13.83
C TYR A 125 12.29 -2.56 -14.11
N LEU A 126 11.37 -2.59 -13.16
CA LEU A 126 10.05 -1.99 -13.31
C LEU A 126 9.66 -1.19 -12.07
N LEU A 127 9.52 0.12 -12.24
CA LEU A 127 9.04 1.04 -11.21
C LEU A 127 7.61 1.46 -11.54
N GLY A 128 6.68 1.20 -10.64
CA GLY A 128 5.28 1.64 -10.74
C GLY A 128 4.89 2.46 -9.54
N LEU A 129 4.69 3.76 -9.73
CA LEU A 129 4.22 4.68 -8.69
C LEU A 129 2.84 5.19 -9.12
N PHE A 130 1.77 4.63 -8.56
CA PHE A 130 0.40 4.82 -9.06
C PHE A 130 -0.36 5.97 -8.41
N SER A 131 0.13 6.47 -7.27
CA SER A 131 -0.45 7.60 -6.54
C SER A 131 0.62 8.57 -6.04
N GLY A 132 0.27 9.85 -5.95
CA GLY A 132 1.11 10.87 -5.32
C GLY A 132 1.36 10.58 -3.83
N ASN A 133 0.41 9.93 -3.15
CA ASN A 133 0.49 9.54 -1.75
C ASN A 133 0.33 8.01 -1.62
N HIS A 134 -0.20 7.48 -0.52
CA HIS A 134 -0.72 6.13 -0.50
C HIS A 134 -1.74 5.93 -1.64
N MET A 135 -1.84 4.69 -2.12
CA MET A 135 -2.93 4.32 -3.03
C MET A 135 -4.28 4.44 -2.30
N ALA A 136 -5.36 4.51 -3.06
CA ALA A 136 -6.71 4.48 -2.52
C ALA A 136 -6.94 3.20 -1.70
N HIS A 137 -7.90 3.25 -0.77
CA HIS A 137 -8.47 1.99 -0.28
C HIS A 137 -9.14 1.28 -1.44
N GLU A 138 -9.19 -0.05 -1.44
CA GLU A 138 -9.74 -0.83 -2.54
C GLU A 138 -11.20 -0.45 -2.84
N LEU A 139 -11.97 -0.15 -1.78
CA LEU A 139 -13.35 0.30 -1.92
C LEU A 139 -13.51 1.68 -2.61
N ASP A 140 -12.47 2.53 -2.56
CA ASP A 140 -12.48 3.87 -3.14
C ASP A 140 -11.64 3.94 -4.43
N ARG A 141 -11.08 2.81 -4.89
CA ARG A 141 -10.14 2.76 -6.00
C ARG A 141 -10.85 3.11 -7.31
N GLU A 142 -10.30 4.09 -8.03
CA GLU A 142 -10.68 4.34 -9.42
C GLU A 142 -10.06 3.22 -10.27
N ASP A 143 -10.88 2.31 -10.80
CA ASP A 143 -10.42 1.10 -11.51
C ASP A 143 -10.28 1.26 -13.03
N GLY A 144 -10.53 2.48 -13.52
CA GLY A 144 -10.42 2.84 -14.93
C GLY A 144 -8.96 2.98 -15.42
N PRO A 145 -8.77 3.28 -16.73
CA PRO A 145 -7.45 3.31 -17.36
C PRO A 145 -6.44 4.27 -16.72
N THR A 146 -6.91 5.45 -16.26
CA THR A 146 -6.10 6.46 -15.57
C THR A 146 -6.08 6.25 -14.05
N GLY A 147 -6.70 5.18 -13.57
CA GLY A 147 -6.79 4.85 -12.17
C GLY A 147 -5.61 4.02 -11.67
N GLU A 148 -5.83 3.39 -10.53
CA GLU A 148 -4.83 2.60 -9.82
C GLU A 148 -5.05 1.10 -10.07
N PRO A 149 -3.98 0.32 -10.33
CA PRO A 149 -4.11 -1.14 -10.38
C PRO A 149 -4.43 -1.72 -9.00
N SER A 150 -5.16 -2.83 -8.96
CA SER A 150 -5.41 -3.56 -7.72
C SER A 150 -4.12 -4.21 -7.18
N LEU A 151 -4.14 -4.61 -5.90
CA LEU A 151 -3.01 -5.34 -5.31
C LEU A 151 -2.74 -6.67 -6.04
N ALA A 152 -3.78 -7.34 -6.52
CA ALA A 152 -3.67 -8.57 -7.30
C ALA A 152 -3.06 -8.32 -8.70
N GLU A 153 -3.45 -7.23 -9.37
CA GLU A 153 -2.89 -6.82 -10.67
C GLU A 153 -1.39 -6.48 -10.53
N MET A 154 -1.01 -5.71 -9.50
CA MET A 154 0.40 -5.40 -9.21
C MET A 154 1.21 -6.66 -8.88
N THR A 155 0.65 -7.56 -8.06
CA THR A 155 1.30 -8.83 -7.67
C THR A 155 1.54 -9.71 -8.89
N THR A 156 0.53 -9.84 -9.75
CA THR A 156 0.63 -10.60 -11.01
C THR A 156 1.76 -10.07 -11.87
N LYS A 157 1.77 -8.76 -12.11
CA LYS A 157 2.78 -8.11 -12.95
C LYS A 157 4.18 -8.21 -12.34
N ALA A 158 4.31 -8.15 -11.02
CA ALA A 158 5.58 -8.33 -10.33
C ALA A 158 6.14 -9.75 -10.52
N ILE A 159 5.29 -10.77 -10.37
CA ILE A 159 5.70 -12.17 -10.58
C ILE A 159 6.11 -12.41 -12.03
N GLU A 160 5.41 -11.82 -13.01
CA GLU A 160 5.78 -11.91 -14.43
C GLU A 160 7.21 -11.43 -14.69
N VAL A 161 7.64 -10.32 -14.11
CA VAL A 161 9.02 -9.82 -14.25
C VAL A 161 10.01 -10.67 -13.45
N LEU A 162 9.70 -10.97 -12.19
CA LEU A 162 10.64 -11.63 -11.27
C LEU A 162 10.94 -13.08 -11.65
N ARG A 163 9.97 -13.80 -12.25
CA ARG A 163 10.12 -15.21 -12.65
C ARG A 163 11.13 -15.42 -13.77
N HIS A 164 11.57 -14.37 -14.46
CA HIS A 164 12.60 -14.47 -15.50
C HIS A 164 13.97 -14.87 -14.93
N ASN A 165 14.22 -14.67 -13.64
CA ASN A 165 15.48 -15.08 -13.03
C ASN A 165 15.46 -16.59 -12.67
N PRO A 166 16.25 -17.45 -13.33
CA PRO A 166 16.25 -18.88 -13.08
C PRO A 166 16.75 -19.26 -11.68
N ASN A 167 17.44 -18.34 -11.00
CA ASN A 167 17.87 -18.56 -9.63
C ASN A 167 16.75 -18.31 -8.60
N GLY A 168 15.56 -17.87 -9.04
CA GLY A 168 14.42 -17.52 -8.20
C GLY A 168 14.43 -16.07 -7.70
N TYR A 169 13.43 -15.72 -6.92
CA TYR A 169 13.20 -14.36 -6.45
C TYR A 169 12.66 -14.31 -5.01
N PHE A 170 12.69 -13.10 -4.44
CA PHE A 170 11.94 -12.72 -3.25
C PHE A 170 10.95 -11.60 -3.63
N LEU A 171 9.72 -11.70 -3.15
CA LEU A 171 8.68 -10.72 -3.38
C LEU A 171 7.95 -10.45 -2.06
N MET A 172 7.89 -9.18 -1.65
CA MET A 172 7.01 -8.74 -0.57
C MET A 172 5.77 -8.07 -1.16
N VAL A 173 4.60 -8.46 -0.69
CA VAL A 173 3.30 -7.87 -1.06
C VAL A 173 2.59 -7.39 0.21
N GLU A 174 2.24 -6.11 0.27
CA GLU A 174 1.62 -5.47 1.44
C GLU A 174 0.26 -4.83 1.08
N SER A 175 -0.80 -5.23 1.79
CA SER A 175 -2.06 -4.47 1.83
C SER A 175 -2.06 -3.50 3.02
N GLY A 176 -1.20 -2.49 2.99
CA GLY A 176 -0.97 -1.62 4.15
C GLY A 176 -2.06 -0.56 4.38
N ARG A 177 -3.10 -0.53 3.54
CA ARG A 177 -4.28 0.31 3.75
C ARG A 177 -5.26 -0.29 4.78
N ILE A 178 -5.13 -1.58 5.13
CA ILE A 178 -5.86 -2.24 6.24
C ILE A 178 -5.61 -1.48 7.56
N ASP A 179 -4.33 -1.23 7.87
CA ASP A 179 -3.90 -0.47 9.06
C ASP A 179 -4.52 0.94 9.09
N HIS A 180 -4.38 1.68 7.99
CA HIS A 180 -4.95 3.03 7.89
C HIS A 180 -6.47 3.05 8.09
N ALA A 181 -7.20 2.05 7.57
CA ALA A 181 -8.63 1.95 7.76
C ALA A 181 -9.02 1.65 9.21
N HIS A 182 -8.28 0.78 9.90
CA HIS A 182 -8.47 0.52 11.32
C HIS A 182 -8.13 1.74 12.19
N HIS A 183 -7.09 2.52 11.86
CA HIS A 183 -6.80 3.78 12.55
C HIS A 183 -7.93 4.81 12.45
N MET A 184 -8.73 4.74 11.38
CA MET A 184 -9.93 5.56 11.20
C MET A 184 -11.20 4.92 11.76
N ASN A 185 -11.12 3.78 12.44
CA ASN A 185 -12.27 2.96 12.88
C ASN A 185 -13.26 2.63 11.74
N ASN A 186 -12.75 2.50 10.51
CA ASN A 186 -13.56 2.18 9.33
C ASN A 186 -13.41 0.69 8.99
N ALA A 187 -14.22 -0.15 9.66
CA ALA A 187 -14.20 -1.59 9.47
C ALA A 187 -14.49 -2.02 8.03
N LYS A 188 -15.34 -1.28 7.30
CA LYS A 188 -15.68 -1.63 5.92
C LYS A 188 -14.44 -1.57 5.02
N ARG A 189 -13.70 -0.47 5.05
CA ARG A 189 -12.45 -0.33 4.28
C ARG A 189 -11.40 -1.35 4.72
N ALA A 190 -11.24 -1.56 6.03
CA ALA A 190 -10.27 -2.52 6.54
C ALA A 190 -10.54 -3.95 6.05
N LEU A 191 -11.81 -4.39 6.07
CA LEU A 191 -12.20 -5.71 5.58
C LEU A 191 -12.07 -5.82 4.06
N VAL A 192 -12.44 -4.78 3.29
CA VAL A 192 -12.31 -4.81 1.83
C VAL A 192 -10.83 -4.81 1.40
N ASP A 193 -9.96 -4.03 2.07
CA ASP A 193 -8.51 -4.08 1.83
C ASP A 193 -7.89 -5.43 2.23
N THR A 194 -8.49 -6.13 3.21
CA THR A 194 -8.11 -7.50 3.58
C THR A 194 -8.50 -8.49 2.50
N LEU A 195 -9.69 -8.34 1.88
CA LEU A 195 -10.09 -9.14 0.72
C LEU A 195 -9.16 -8.89 -0.49
N ALA A 196 -8.72 -7.64 -0.71
CA ALA A 196 -7.74 -7.34 -1.75
C ALA A 196 -6.39 -8.06 -1.52
N LEU A 197 -5.98 -8.27 -0.27
CA LEU A 197 -4.82 -9.09 0.07
C LEU A 197 -5.06 -10.58 -0.25
N ASP A 198 -6.24 -11.11 0.11
CA ASP A 198 -6.62 -12.49 -0.20
C ASP A 198 -6.65 -12.76 -1.71
N GLU A 199 -7.13 -11.81 -2.50
CA GLU A 199 -7.08 -11.87 -3.97
C GLU A 199 -5.65 -11.87 -4.50
N ALA A 200 -4.75 -11.07 -3.92
CA ALA A 200 -3.34 -11.05 -4.29
C ALA A 200 -2.62 -12.35 -3.92
N VAL A 201 -2.93 -12.95 -2.77
CA VAL A 201 -2.45 -14.28 -2.37
C VAL A 201 -2.95 -15.33 -3.36
N SER A 202 -4.24 -15.30 -3.70
CA SER A 202 -4.83 -16.19 -4.69
C SER A 202 -4.19 -16.06 -6.07
N ALA A 203 -3.84 -14.83 -6.49
CA ALA A 203 -3.10 -14.59 -7.72
C ALA A 203 -1.70 -15.21 -7.66
N ALA A 204 -0.96 -14.99 -6.56
CA ALA A 204 0.37 -15.56 -6.37
C ALA A 204 0.37 -17.09 -6.38
N VAL A 205 -0.60 -17.72 -5.69
CA VAL A 205 -0.77 -19.19 -5.69
C VAL A 205 -1.01 -19.72 -7.10
N LYS A 206 -1.85 -19.05 -7.91
CA LYS A 206 -2.11 -19.46 -9.30
C LYS A 206 -0.88 -19.34 -10.22
N MET A 207 0.06 -18.47 -9.87
CA MET A 207 1.24 -18.18 -10.69
C MET A 207 2.51 -18.92 -10.27
N THR A 208 2.47 -19.63 -9.15
CA THR A 208 3.63 -20.29 -8.55
C THR A 208 3.35 -21.75 -8.25
N HIS A 209 4.39 -22.53 -7.95
CA HIS A 209 4.26 -23.93 -7.56
C HIS A 209 4.77 -24.12 -6.14
N GLU A 210 3.98 -24.77 -5.28
CA GLU A 210 4.34 -25.00 -3.87
C GLU A 210 5.63 -25.81 -3.71
N SER A 211 6.00 -26.62 -4.71
CA SER A 211 7.24 -27.41 -4.70
C SER A 211 8.51 -26.56 -4.76
N ASN A 212 8.43 -25.30 -5.19
CA ASN A 212 9.59 -24.41 -5.32
C ASN A 212 9.35 -22.97 -4.83
N THR A 213 8.18 -22.68 -4.26
CA THR A 213 7.82 -21.36 -3.72
C THR A 213 7.31 -21.50 -2.30
N LEU A 214 7.94 -20.79 -1.36
CA LEU A 214 7.42 -20.57 -0.02
C LEU A 214 6.57 -19.29 -0.01
N LEU A 215 5.29 -19.41 0.33
CA LEU A 215 4.38 -18.30 0.55
C LEU A 215 4.09 -18.16 2.05
N VAL A 216 4.33 -16.97 2.59
CA VAL A 216 4.06 -16.65 4.01
C VAL A 216 3.12 -15.45 4.06
N VAL A 217 2.01 -15.60 4.78
CA VAL A 217 1.07 -14.50 5.08
C VAL A 217 1.14 -14.24 6.58
N THR A 218 1.35 -12.99 6.96
CA THR A 218 1.40 -12.54 8.35
C THR A 218 0.93 -11.10 8.46
N ALA A 219 0.68 -10.65 9.69
CA ALA A 219 0.58 -9.23 10.04
C ALA A 219 1.86 -8.79 10.77
N ASP A 220 2.19 -7.51 10.67
CA ASP A 220 3.22 -6.86 11.48
C ASP A 220 2.71 -6.57 12.89
N HIS A 221 1.44 -6.17 13.02
CA HIS A 221 0.72 -6.08 14.28
C HIS A 221 -0.81 -6.16 14.07
N SER A 222 -1.55 -6.32 15.17
CA SER A 222 -3.02 -6.26 15.16
C SER A 222 -3.53 -4.84 15.45
N HIS A 223 -4.84 -4.70 15.57
CA HIS A 223 -5.55 -3.49 15.98
C HIS A 223 -6.50 -3.81 17.13
N VAL A 224 -7.03 -2.79 17.80
CA VAL A 224 -8.08 -2.94 18.84
C VAL A 224 -9.46 -3.21 18.23
N PHE A 225 -9.49 -4.06 17.22
CA PHE A 225 -10.66 -4.50 16.49
C PHE A 225 -11.25 -5.72 17.19
N THR A 226 -12.53 -5.63 17.55
CA THR A 226 -13.23 -6.71 18.22
C THR A 226 -14.45 -7.11 17.40
N PHE A 227 -14.59 -8.42 17.18
CA PHE A 227 -15.79 -9.02 16.63
C PHE A 227 -16.51 -9.70 17.78
N GLY A 228 -17.62 -9.11 18.22
CA GLY A 228 -18.33 -9.54 19.41
C GLY A 228 -19.85 -9.54 19.24
N GLY A 229 -20.54 -9.35 20.38
CA GLY A 229 -21.98 -9.31 20.45
C GLY A 229 -22.66 -10.69 20.37
N PHE A 230 -23.94 -10.68 20.05
CA PHE A 230 -24.82 -11.84 19.92
C PHE A 230 -25.53 -11.88 18.56
N ALA A 231 -24.90 -11.31 17.52
CA ALA A 231 -25.37 -11.38 16.14
C ALA A 231 -25.61 -12.83 15.70
N LYS A 232 -26.75 -13.08 15.02
CA LYS A 232 -27.08 -14.42 14.51
C LYS A 232 -26.23 -14.77 13.29
N ARG A 233 -26.03 -16.06 13.04
CA ARG A 233 -25.39 -16.55 11.81
C ARG A 233 -26.09 -15.97 10.57
N GLY A 234 -25.32 -15.46 9.62
CA GLY A 234 -25.83 -14.80 8.42
C GLY A 234 -26.15 -13.32 8.58
N ASN A 235 -25.97 -12.75 9.78
CA ASN A 235 -26.02 -11.29 9.96
C ASN A 235 -24.93 -10.63 9.12
N HIS A 236 -25.25 -9.49 8.52
CA HIS A 236 -24.26 -8.70 7.80
C HIS A 236 -23.16 -8.26 8.77
N ILE A 237 -21.88 -8.52 8.46
CA ILE A 237 -20.77 -8.32 9.42
C ILE A 237 -20.62 -6.85 9.84
N LEU A 238 -20.94 -5.91 8.95
CA LEU A 238 -20.97 -4.47 9.25
C LEU A 238 -22.29 -4.01 9.89
N GLY A 239 -23.24 -4.92 10.10
CA GLY A 239 -24.56 -4.63 10.63
C GLY A 239 -24.58 -4.49 12.16
N THR A 240 -25.71 -3.99 12.66
CA THR A 240 -26.01 -3.97 14.09
C THR A 240 -26.15 -5.38 14.66
N ASP A 241 -25.85 -5.52 15.94
CA ASP A 241 -26.13 -6.73 16.70
C ASP A 241 -27.64 -6.97 16.82
N SER A 242 -28.02 -8.21 17.08
CA SER A 242 -29.43 -8.57 17.33
C SER A 242 -29.92 -8.18 18.73
N LYS A 243 -28.99 -7.88 19.65
CA LYS A 243 -29.28 -7.39 21.00
C LYS A 243 -28.82 -5.95 21.18
N PHE A 244 -29.52 -5.25 22.06
CA PHE A 244 -29.13 -3.92 22.53
C PHE A 244 -28.16 -4.05 23.71
N SER A 245 -27.40 -3.00 23.99
CA SER A 245 -26.56 -2.98 25.19
C SER A 245 -27.43 -3.02 26.44
N ASP A 246 -27.03 -3.83 27.42
CA ASP A 246 -27.63 -3.92 28.75
C ASP A 246 -27.27 -2.73 29.65
N VAL A 247 -26.30 -1.89 29.26
CA VAL A 247 -25.84 -0.71 30.00
C VAL A 247 -26.62 0.54 29.61
N ASP A 248 -26.73 0.83 28.31
CA ASP A 248 -27.35 2.06 27.81
C ASP A 248 -28.59 1.84 26.93
N SER A 249 -29.00 0.58 26.72
CA SER A 249 -30.13 0.21 25.85
C SER A 249 -29.99 0.72 24.41
N LEU A 250 -28.77 1.10 23.96
CA LEU A 250 -28.51 1.51 22.59
C LEU A 250 -28.04 0.34 21.72
N PRO A 251 -28.40 0.33 20.42
CA PRO A 251 -27.86 -0.65 19.48
C PRO A 251 -26.35 -0.45 19.31
N TYR A 252 -25.64 -1.52 19.02
CA TYR A 252 -24.22 -1.52 18.69
C TYR A 252 -23.99 -2.41 17.48
N THR A 253 -22.88 -2.19 16.77
CA THR A 253 -22.45 -3.00 15.64
C THR A 253 -21.84 -4.32 16.08
N THR A 254 -21.87 -5.31 15.19
CA THR A 254 -21.21 -6.60 15.38
C THR A 254 -19.68 -6.44 15.56
N LEU A 255 -19.11 -5.42 14.91
CA LEU A 255 -17.71 -5.03 14.99
C LEU A 255 -17.55 -3.79 15.86
N LEU A 256 -16.54 -3.74 16.71
CA LEU A 256 -16.31 -2.65 17.66
C LEU A 256 -14.82 -2.29 17.74
N TYR A 257 -14.54 -1.04 18.09
CA TYR A 257 -13.18 -0.53 18.35
C TYR A 257 -13.09 0.03 19.77
N ALA A 258 -12.01 -0.30 20.47
CA ALA A 258 -11.77 0.19 21.84
C ALA A 258 -10.93 1.49 21.90
N ASN A 259 -10.50 2.03 20.76
CA ASN A 259 -9.76 3.29 20.64
C ASN A 259 -10.12 3.97 19.30
N GLY A 260 -9.56 5.14 19.01
CA GLY A 260 -9.73 5.86 17.74
C GLY A 260 -10.77 6.97 17.82
N PRO A 261 -11.22 7.54 16.68
CA PRO A 261 -12.08 8.72 16.64
C PRO A 261 -13.38 8.62 17.44
N GLY A 262 -13.97 7.42 17.54
CA GLY A 262 -15.20 7.17 18.29
C GLY A 262 -15.02 7.03 19.81
N TYR A 263 -13.81 6.81 20.32
CA TYR A 263 -13.57 6.45 21.73
C TYR A 263 -13.92 7.57 22.73
N THR A 264 -13.74 8.84 22.35
CA THR A 264 -13.92 9.97 23.26
C THR A 264 -15.36 10.51 23.31
N SER A 265 -16.27 9.95 22.51
CA SER A 265 -17.64 10.47 22.36
C SER A 265 -18.65 9.55 23.06
N LYS A 266 -19.75 10.11 23.57
CA LYS A 266 -20.89 9.28 24.02
C LYS A 266 -21.40 8.46 22.84
N ARG A 267 -21.78 7.20 23.09
CA ARG A 267 -22.39 6.33 22.08
C ARG A 267 -23.62 7.00 21.48
N ILE A 268 -23.64 7.08 20.16
CA ILE A 268 -24.79 7.59 19.40
C ILE A 268 -25.79 6.46 19.16
N ASN A 269 -27.08 6.79 19.10
CA ASN A 269 -28.10 5.82 18.74
C ASN A 269 -28.04 5.53 17.23
N ILE A 270 -27.60 4.34 16.87
CA ILE A 270 -27.44 3.89 15.48
C ILE A 270 -28.65 3.13 14.92
N ALA A 271 -29.80 3.10 15.60
CA ALA A 271 -30.98 2.30 15.20
C ALA A 271 -31.45 2.59 13.76
N ASN A 272 -31.30 3.83 13.30
CA ASN A 272 -31.70 4.28 11.97
C ASN A 272 -30.51 4.66 11.08
N ILE A 273 -29.30 4.22 11.44
CA ILE A 273 -28.07 4.48 10.69
C ILE A 273 -27.68 3.23 9.91
N ASP A 274 -27.45 3.39 8.61
CA ASP A 274 -26.88 2.34 7.78
C ASP A 274 -25.37 2.22 8.06
N THR A 275 -25.02 1.29 8.95
CA THR A 275 -23.65 1.02 9.39
C THR A 275 -22.81 0.30 8.32
N SER A 276 -23.42 -0.07 7.18
CA SER A 276 -22.73 -0.68 6.04
C SER A 276 -22.20 0.34 5.04
N LYS A 277 -22.45 1.64 5.23
CA LYS A 277 -21.95 2.71 4.32
C LYS A 277 -20.44 2.85 4.37
N CYS A 278 -19.83 3.21 3.23
CA CYS A 278 -18.37 3.40 3.10
C CYS A 278 -17.79 4.40 4.12
N LEU A 279 -18.51 5.48 4.40
CA LEU A 279 -18.06 6.55 5.29
C LEU A 279 -18.43 6.31 6.77
N PHE A 280 -19.04 5.18 7.11
CA PHE A 280 -19.38 4.90 8.50
C PHE A 280 -18.10 4.61 9.30
N ILE A 281 -17.97 5.29 10.45
CA ILE A 281 -16.84 5.24 11.37
C ILE A 281 -17.39 4.91 12.76
N LEU A 282 -16.72 3.97 13.43
CA LEU A 282 -17.06 3.51 14.78
C LEU A 282 -16.43 4.34 15.90
#